data_AF-A0A2V6WD60-F1
#
_entry.id   AF-A0A2V6WD60-F1
#
_cell.length_a   1.000
_cell.length_b   1.000
_cell.length_c   1.000
_cell.angle_alpha   90.00
_cell.angle_beta   90.00
_cell.angle_gamma   90.00
#
_symmetry.space_group_name_H-M   'P 1'
#
loop_
_entity.id
_entity.type
_entity.pdbx_description
1 polymer ?
#
loop_
_entity_poly.entity_id
_entity_poly.type
_entity_poly.pdbx_seq_one_letter_code
_entity_poly.pdbx_strand_id
1 'polypeptide(L)' 'MRRRLAVVLVLALSGCAAPHYIYEKRSATPAQLDRDLETCKREGFRASRFAVWPSNRYDWDVVNRCMERRGYRVQPPED' A
#
# COMPACT_ATOMS: atom_id res chain seq x y z
N MET A 1 -15.20 -9.55 -35.35
CA MET A 1 -14.08 -10.05 -34.50
C MET A 1 -13.28 -8.92 -33.84
N ARG A 2 -12.93 -7.82 -34.54
CA ARG A 2 -12.15 -6.69 -33.97
C ARG A 2 -12.74 -6.02 -32.72
N ARG A 3 -14.08 -5.93 -32.58
CA ARG A 3 -14.75 -5.35 -31.41
C ARG A 3 -14.55 -6.14 -30.11
N ARG A 4 -14.40 -7.46 -30.17
CA ARG A 4 -14.23 -8.31 -28.97
C ARG A 4 -12.82 -8.22 -28.40
N LEU A 5 -11.82 -8.02 -29.26
CA LEU A 5 -10.42 -7.80 -28.87
C LEU A 5 -10.23 -6.47 -28.13
N ALA A 6 -10.98 -5.43 -28.51
CA ALA A 6 -10.91 -4.14 -27.84
C ALA A 6 -11.38 -4.20 -26.37
N VAL A 7 -12.41 -5.00 -26.07
CA VAL A 7 -12.95 -5.13 -24.71
C VAL A 7 -11.98 -5.85 -23.78
N VAL A 8 -11.29 -6.88 -24.28
CA VAL A 8 -10.30 -7.63 -23.48
C VAL A 8 -9.07 -6.77 -23.17
N LEU A 9 -8.67 -5.89 -24.08
CA LEU A 9 -7.51 -5.02 -23.88
C LEU A 9 -7.75 -3.94 -22.82
N VAL A 10 -8.98 -3.42 -22.73
CA VAL A 10 -9.35 -2.41 -21.72
C VAL A 10 -9.45 -3.02 -20.32
N LEU A 11 -9.94 -4.26 -20.20
CA LEU A 11 -9.97 -5.00 -18.93
C LEU A 11 -8.58 -5.40 -18.42
N ALA A 12 -7.57 -5.50 -19.29
CA ALA A 12 -6.20 -5.81 -18.90
C ALA A 12 -5.45 -4.58 -18.32
N LEU A 13 -5.98 -3.37 -18.50
CA LEU A 13 -5.38 -2.11 -18.02
C LEU A 13 -5.94 -1.63 -16.69
N SER A 14 -6.97 -2.27 -16.12
CA SER A 14 -7.24 -2.15 -14.69
C SER A 14 -6.21 -2.97 -13.93
N GLY A 15 -4.95 -2.57 -14.04
CA GLY A 15 -3.90 -2.98 -13.13
C GLY A 15 -4.43 -2.71 -11.73
N CYS A 16 -4.45 -3.74 -10.90
CA CYS A 16 -4.87 -3.67 -9.52
C CYS A 16 -4.05 -2.58 -8.84
N ALA A 17 -4.59 -1.37 -8.75
CA ALA A 17 -4.06 -0.32 -7.91
C ALA A 17 -4.18 -0.86 -6.49
N ALA A 18 -3.08 -1.44 -6.00
CA ALA A 18 -3.04 -1.91 -4.64
C ALA A 18 -3.40 -0.71 -3.75
N PRO A 19 -4.28 -0.90 -2.75
CA PRO A 19 -4.71 0.17 -1.88
C PRO A 19 -3.48 0.89 -1.31
N HIS A 20 -3.23 2.11 -1.79
CA HIS A 20 -2.05 2.88 -1.41
C HIS A 20 -2.47 3.87 -0.33
N TYR A 21 -2.22 3.51 0.93
CA TYR A 21 -2.42 4.43 2.05
C TYR A 21 -1.59 5.70 1.83
N ILE A 22 -2.23 6.86 2.01
CA ILE A 22 -1.55 8.15 1.93
C ILE A 22 -1.11 8.54 3.35
N TYR A 23 0.20 8.73 3.52
CA TYR A 23 0.80 9.13 4.79
C TYR A 23 1.24 10.59 4.74
N GLU A 24 0.55 11.46 5.46
CA GLU A 24 0.88 12.88 5.50
C GLU A 24 1.46 13.28 6.85
N LYS A 25 2.57 14.02 6.81
CA LYS A 25 3.15 14.70 7.97
C LYS A 25 3.81 15.99 7.51
N ARG A 26 3.28 17.14 7.95
CA ARG A 26 3.68 18.48 7.49
C ARG A 26 5.18 18.77 7.62
N SER A 27 5.87 18.09 8.53
CA SER A 27 7.29 18.27 8.82
C SER A 27 8.20 17.16 8.27
N ALA A 28 7.64 16.15 7.58
CA ALA A 28 8.42 15.02 7.09
C ALA A 28 8.85 15.23 5.64
N THR A 29 10.13 14.94 5.36
CA THR A 29 10.60 14.83 3.98
C THR A 29 10.20 13.47 3.38
N PRO A 30 10.13 13.34 2.05
CA PRO A 30 9.84 12.05 1.39
C PRO A 30 10.81 10.94 1.84
N ALA A 31 12.10 11.26 1.95
CA ALA A 31 13.11 10.31 2.44
C ALA A 31 12.92 9.91 3.92
N GLN A 32 12.28 10.74 4.72
CA GLN A 32 11.95 10.41 6.11
C GLN A 32 10.70 9.54 6.18
N LEU A 33 9.69 9.82 5.36
CA LEU A 33 8.53 8.96 5.18
C LEU A 33 8.95 7.54 4.77
N ASP A 34 9.82 7.40 3.77
CA ASP A 34 10.26 6.07 3.32
C ASP A 34 10.98 5.29 4.43
N ARG A 35 11.87 5.95 5.18
CA ARG A 35 12.59 5.30 6.30
C ARG A 35 11.67 4.89 7.43
N ASP A 36 10.71 5.74 7.78
CA ASP A 36 9.72 5.46 8.83
C ASP A 36 8.78 4.32 8.38
N LEU A 37 8.31 4.37 7.13
CA LEU A 37 7.46 3.35 6.54
C LEU A 37 8.16 1.99 6.47
N GLU A 38 9.41 1.92 6.02
CA GLU A 38 10.19 0.68 6.01
C GLU A 38 10.40 0.13 7.43
N THR A 39 10.58 1.00 8.42
CA THR A 39 10.66 0.59 9.82
C THR A 39 9.35 0.01 10.32
N CYS A 40 8.23 0.66 10.02
CA CYS A 40 6.90 0.18 10.38
C CYS A 40 6.50 -1.10 9.64
N LYS A 41 6.88 -1.26 8.36
CA LYS A 41 6.68 -2.49 7.57
C LYS A 41 7.41 -3.68 8.18
N ARG A 42 8.64 -3.49 8.69
CA ARG A 42 9.36 -4.54 9.42
C ARG A 42 8.62 -4.97 10.68
N GLU A 43 8.01 -4.03 11.39
CA GLU A 43 7.20 -4.29 12.60
C GLU A 43 5.91 -5.07 12.26
N GLY A 44 5.27 -4.75 11.13
CA GLY A 44 4.07 -5.42 10.62
C GLY A 44 4.35 -6.66 9.74
N PHE A 45 5.61 -7.06 9.57
CA PHE A 45 5.96 -8.19 8.69
C PHE A 45 5.57 -9.52 9.34
N ARG A 46 4.68 -10.27 8.68
CA ARG A 46 4.26 -11.60 9.15
C ARG A 46 4.87 -12.69 8.27
N ALA A 47 5.94 -13.32 8.77
CA ALA A 47 6.66 -14.38 8.08
C ALA A 47 5.81 -15.64 7.80
N SER A 48 4.73 -15.87 8.56
CA SER A 48 3.92 -17.10 8.50
C SER A 48 2.77 -17.08 7.48
N ARG A 49 2.47 -15.95 6.84
CA ARG A 49 1.47 -15.92 5.77
C ARG A 49 2.14 -16.32 4.45
N PHE A 50 1.88 -17.55 4.02
CA PHE A 50 2.01 -17.94 2.61
C PHE A 50 1.07 -17.07 1.75
N ALA A 51 1.51 -15.84 1.49
CA ALA A 51 0.74 -14.87 0.76
C ALA A 51 1.04 -15.03 -0.74
N VAL A 52 0.09 -15.63 -1.46
CA VAL A 52 0.07 -15.67 -2.93
C VAL A 52 0.11 -14.25 -3.53
N TRP A 53 -0.29 -13.23 -2.74
CA TRP A 53 -0.27 -11.82 -3.12
C TRP A 53 0.73 -10.99 -2.28
N PRO A 54 1.62 -10.19 -2.91
CA PRO A 54 2.61 -9.36 -2.21
C PRO A 54 2.00 -8.39 -1.20
N SER A 55 0.79 -7.90 -1.46
CA SER A 55 0.04 -6.96 -0.61
C SER A 55 -0.36 -7.54 0.75
N ASN A 56 -0.38 -8.87 0.90
CA ASN A 56 -0.86 -9.55 2.11
C ASN A 56 0.26 -10.05 3.05
N ARG A 57 1.52 -9.70 2.74
CA ARG A 57 2.69 -10.02 3.58
C ARG A 57 2.82 -9.13 4.82
N TYR A 58 2.25 -7.93 4.76
CA TYR A 58 2.29 -6.96 5.85
C TYR A 58 0.91 -6.85 6.49
N ASP A 59 0.90 -6.81 7.82
CA ASP A 59 -0.28 -6.38 8.57
C ASP A 59 -0.36 -4.85 8.51
N TRP A 60 -1.12 -4.34 7.54
CA TRP A 60 -1.29 -2.90 7.34
C TRP A 60 -1.91 -2.20 8.55
N ASP A 61 -2.69 -2.88 9.40
CA ASP A 61 -3.20 -2.27 10.63
C ASP A 61 -2.06 -2.00 11.63
N VAL A 62 -1.09 -2.93 11.71
CA VAL A 62 0.12 -2.73 12.53
C VAL A 62 0.99 -1.62 11.94
N VAL A 63 1.17 -1.60 10.62
CA VAL A 63 1.92 -0.54 9.93
C VAL A 63 1.28 0.84 10.14
N ASN A 64 -0.04 0.94 9.95
CA ASN A 64 -0.80 2.19 10.11
C ASN A 64 -0.70 2.71 11.55
N ARG A 65 -0.91 1.85 12.55
CA ARG A 65 -0.73 2.24 13.96
C ARG A 65 0.70 2.71 14.26
N CYS A 66 1.71 2.08 13.68
CA CYS A 66 3.10 2.53 13.82
C CYS A 66 3.32 3.93 13.21
N MET A 67 2.73 4.18 12.03
CA MET A 67 2.80 5.48 11.36
C MET A 67 2.06 6.58 12.16
N GLU A 68 0.89 6.28 12.72
CA GLU A 68 0.14 7.19 13.60
C GLU A 68 0.94 7.57 14.86
N ARG A 69 1.58 6.59 15.51
CA ARG A 69 2.47 6.85 16.67
C ARG A 69 3.65 7.76 16.31
N ARG A 70 4.11 7.74 15.05
CA ARG A 70 5.16 8.64 14.54
C ARG A 70 4.63 10.01 14.13
N GLY A 71 3.33 10.25 14.25
CA GLY A 71 2.67 11.52 13.95
C GLY A 71 2.31 11.70 12.47
N TYR A 72 2.21 10.61 11.70
CA TYR A 72 1.64 10.65 10.36
C TYR A 72 0.11 10.54 10.44
N ARG A 73 -0.59 11.30 9.60
CA ARG A 73 -2.00 11.03 9.30
C ARG A 73 -2.08 9.93 8.26
N VAL A 74 -2.80 8.87 8.59
CA VAL A 74 -3.11 7.78 7.68
C VAL A 74 -4.43 8.11 7.00
N GLN A 75 -4.40 8.26 5.68
CA GLN A 75 -5.62 8.37 4.87
C GLN A 75 -5.80 7.06 4.09
N PRO A 76 -6.99 6.45 4.13
CA PRO A 76 -7.29 5.33 3.27
C PRO A 76 -7.16 5.77 1.80
N PRO A 77 -6.76 4.86 0.89
CA PRO A 77 -6.84 5.15 -0.53
C PRO A 77 -8.29 5.52 -0.88
N GLU A 78 -8.47 6.60 -1.64
CA GLU A 78 -9.78 6.93 -2.21
C GLU A 78 -10.19 5.79 -3.17
N ASP A 79 -11.43 5.32 -3.03
CA ASP A 79 -12.02 4.21 -3.78
C ASP A 79 -12.20 4.51 -5.29
#